data_AF-A0A800MFH3-F1
#
_entry.id   AF-A0A800MFH3-F1
#
_cell.length_a   1.000
_cell.length_b   1.000
_cell.length_c   1.000
_cell.angle_alpha   90.00
_cell.angle_beta   90.00
_cell.angle_gamma   90.00
#
_symmetry.space_group_name_H-M   'P 1'
#
loop_
_entity.id
_entity.type
_entity.pdbx_description
1 polymer ?
#
loop_
_entity_poly.entity_id
_entity_poly.type
_entity_poly.pdbx_seq_one_letter_code
_entity_poly.pdbx_strand_id
1 'polypeptide(L)'
;MPCSVGGEDYPWVGDLDGQPAFGSKAQLRQVEKFWRKPSTADQAVRLALADLVPRFELEVAMARAEDQRQGLDRLVLAFHSDLADPEFDPSALVLEELIIDPFSVGLNAQYALILVRVAGDARRQVRIWLLQEGAQEVRELTAAYSLLNSHTYGLGRLEEVGLLQLITARLDLAALRLRAILADLEVFQEGPGSEISVPNSDAVRLAQAFVMGEREAGGAWSQWVSGAKQSARDFQSGTKLAALNKNQAATLALREAGRKKAVQNLVQMRDLAPADGTFPLLTGSNSRLSRFERCQEVIRLGLVALAQDPFTAEVHQLVGVSLDFTRSRRDAAVYLDRYLHLKGIRFYDTWTVAPGGQNTAEQDALLRVLSPS
;
A
#
# COMPACT_ATOMS: atom_id res chain seq x y z
N MET A 1 21.89 13.56 13.33
CA MET A 1 22.02 12.10 13.42
C MET A 1 20.73 11.59 14.05
N PRO A 2 20.00 10.64 13.44
CA PRO A 2 18.87 10.03 14.14
C PRO A 2 19.45 9.21 15.30
N CYS A 3 19.05 9.53 16.53
CA CYS A 3 19.41 8.70 17.68
C CYS A 3 18.79 7.32 17.47
N SER A 4 19.56 6.24 17.65
CA SER A 4 19.01 4.91 17.65
C SER A 4 18.04 4.78 18.83
N VAL A 5 16.79 4.41 18.54
CA VAL A 5 15.82 4.09 19.59
C VAL A 5 16.22 2.74 20.17
N GLY A 6 16.26 2.55 21.49
CA GLY A 6 16.53 1.25 22.13
C GLY A 6 17.92 1.06 22.78
N GLY A 7 18.93 1.86 22.42
CA GLY A 7 20.29 1.78 22.99
C GLY A 7 21.20 0.72 22.33
N GLU A 8 22.49 0.69 22.70
CA GLU A 8 23.51 -0.19 22.09
C GLU A 8 23.30 -1.70 22.38
N ASP A 9 22.63 -2.03 23.50
CA ASP A 9 22.37 -3.42 23.95
C ASP A 9 20.97 -3.95 23.59
N TYR A 10 20.25 -3.29 22.68
CA TYR A 10 18.89 -3.69 22.33
C TYR A 10 18.90 -4.99 21.50
N PRO A 11 18.09 -6.02 21.85
CA PRO A 11 18.20 -7.35 21.24
C PRO A 11 17.76 -7.40 19.78
N TRP A 12 17.14 -6.33 19.29
CA TRP A 12 16.64 -6.15 17.94
C TRP A 12 17.65 -5.31 17.16
N VAL A 13 18.67 -5.97 16.61
CA VAL A 13 19.79 -5.32 15.90
C VAL A 13 19.34 -4.90 14.48
N GLY A 14 19.44 -3.60 14.20
CA GLY A 14 19.09 -2.99 12.93
C GLY A 14 20.18 -3.12 11.88
N ASP A 15 20.18 -4.19 11.09
CA ASP A 15 21.26 -4.42 10.11
C ASP A 15 21.22 -3.50 8.87
N LEU A 16 20.31 -2.50 8.79
CA LEU A 16 20.09 -1.75 7.55
C LEU A 16 20.19 -0.21 7.68
N ASP A 17 19.72 0.40 8.77
CA ASP A 17 19.81 1.86 8.99
C ASP A 17 20.10 2.27 10.46
N GLY A 18 20.54 1.32 11.29
CA GLY A 18 20.87 1.58 12.70
C GLY A 18 19.66 1.79 13.61
N GLN A 19 18.43 1.57 13.12
CA GLN A 19 17.22 1.54 13.92
C GLN A 19 16.80 0.11 14.23
N PRO A 20 16.11 -0.14 15.36
CA PRO A 20 15.70 -1.49 15.72
C PRO A 20 14.86 -2.19 14.66
N ALA A 21 15.10 -3.49 14.52
CA ALA A 21 14.43 -4.38 13.59
C ALA A 21 14.29 -5.78 14.21
N PHE A 22 13.20 -6.48 13.90
CA PHE A 22 12.98 -7.84 14.39
C PHE A 22 14.03 -8.84 13.87
N GLY A 23 14.51 -8.59 12.65
CA GLY A 23 15.53 -9.39 12.00
C GLY A 23 15.06 -10.77 11.57
N SER A 24 15.99 -11.54 11.01
CA SER A 24 15.73 -12.87 10.42
C SER A 24 15.52 -13.99 11.45
N LYS A 25 15.74 -13.71 12.75
CA LYS A 25 15.70 -14.72 13.83
C LYS A 25 14.59 -14.45 14.86
N ALA A 26 13.59 -13.65 14.51
CA ALA A 26 12.47 -13.34 15.39
C ALA A 26 11.83 -14.64 15.95
N GLN A 27 11.70 -14.69 17.28
CA GLN A 27 11.05 -15.79 17.98
C GLN A 27 9.66 -15.39 18.46
N LEU A 28 8.72 -16.33 18.40
CA LEU A 28 7.32 -16.13 18.77
C LEU A 28 7.17 -15.50 20.17
N ARG A 29 7.85 -16.06 21.17
CA ARG A 29 7.80 -15.56 22.56
C ARG A 29 8.34 -14.13 22.71
N GLN A 30 9.34 -13.74 21.92
CA GLN A 30 9.92 -12.40 21.97
C GLN A 30 8.95 -11.37 21.39
N VAL A 31 8.29 -11.73 20.28
CA VAL A 31 7.20 -10.94 19.70
C VAL A 31 6.04 -10.84 20.69
N GLU A 32 5.54 -11.94 21.24
CA GLU A 32 4.46 -11.88 22.25
C GLU A 32 4.82 -10.97 23.45
N LYS A 33 6.08 -11.02 23.93
CA LYS A 33 6.56 -10.16 25.02
C LYS A 33 6.58 -8.68 24.62
N PHE A 34 7.12 -8.36 23.44
CA PHE A 34 7.18 -6.98 22.92
C PHE A 34 5.77 -6.38 22.76
N TRP A 35 4.76 -7.18 22.41
CA TRP A 35 3.39 -6.69 22.27
C TRP A 35 2.64 -6.62 23.61
N ARG A 36 2.64 -7.69 24.42
CA ARG A 36 1.82 -7.76 25.66
C ARG A 36 2.43 -7.03 26.85
N LYS A 37 3.75 -7.08 26.99
CA LYS A 37 4.47 -6.56 28.17
C LYS A 37 5.77 -5.88 27.73
N PRO A 38 5.69 -4.80 26.93
CA PRO A 38 6.86 -4.12 26.42
C PRO A 38 7.67 -3.51 27.57
N SER A 39 8.98 -3.70 27.55
CA SER A 39 9.91 -2.89 28.35
C SER A 39 9.88 -1.42 27.89
N THR A 40 10.48 -0.51 28.64
CA THR A 40 10.57 0.91 28.24
C THR A 40 11.23 1.09 26.86
N ALA A 41 12.27 0.31 26.55
CA ALA A 41 12.90 0.32 25.24
C ALA A 41 11.97 -0.22 24.15
N ASP A 42 11.27 -1.32 24.40
CA ASP A 42 10.26 -1.87 23.46
C ASP A 42 9.14 -0.85 23.18
N GLN A 43 8.69 -0.12 24.21
CA GLN A 43 7.69 0.94 24.05
C GLN A 43 8.18 2.06 23.14
N ALA A 44 9.42 2.50 23.30
CA ALA A 44 10.00 3.55 22.45
C ALA A 44 10.06 3.10 20.97
N VAL A 45 10.46 1.85 20.72
CA VAL A 45 10.49 1.29 19.36
C VAL A 45 9.09 1.16 18.77
N ARG A 46 8.11 0.69 19.57
CA ARG A 46 6.71 0.62 19.14
C ARG A 46 6.16 1.98 18.74
N LEU A 47 6.42 3.00 19.55
CA LEU A 47 5.98 4.36 19.26
C LEU A 47 6.64 4.89 17.98
N ALA A 48 7.96 4.69 17.83
CA ALA A 48 8.68 5.11 16.63
C ALA A 48 8.18 4.43 15.35
N LEU A 49 7.82 3.14 15.42
CA LEU A 49 7.23 2.43 14.29
C LEU A 49 5.79 2.85 14.03
N ALA A 50 4.98 3.07 15.07
CA ALA A 50 3.60 3.51 14.95
C ALA A 50 3.50 4.94 14.39
N ASP A 51 4.49 5.79 14.65
CA ASP A 51 4.57 7.18 14.18
C ASP A 51 4.83 7.31 12.67
N LEU A 52 5.34 6.26 12.01
CA LEU A 52 5.64 6.30 10.57
C LEU A 52 4.38 6.51 9.71
N VAL A 53 3.26 5.88 10.07
CA VAL A 53 2.02 5.97 9.29
C VAL A 53 1.40 7.36 9.39
N PRO A 54 1.15 7.94 10.58
CA PRO A 54 0.63 9.31 10.69
C PRO A 54 1.53 10.35 10.02
N ARG A 55 2.86 10.22 10.13
CA ARG A 55 3.79 11.11 9.44
C ARG A 55 3.65 11.03 7.93
N PHE A 56 3.51 9.82 7.39
CA PHE A 56 3.31 9.65 5.96
C PHE A 56 1.95 10.20 5.49
N GLU A 57 0.89 9.98 6.27
CA GLU A 57 -0.44 10.55 5.97
C GLU A 57 -0.42 12.09 5.96
N LEU A 58 0.37 12.71 6.84
CA LEU A 58 0.60 14.15 6.82
C LEU A 58 1.27 14.60 5.52
N GLU A 59 2.30 13.89 5.05
CA GLU A 59 2.94 14.19 3.75
C GLU A 59 1.95 14.06 2.57
N VAL A 60 1.08 13.04 2.59
CA VAL A 60 0.01 12.88 1.59
C VAL A 60 -0.93 14.09 1.62
N ALA A 61 -1.36 14.52 2.81
CA ALA A 61 -2.25 15.67 2.97
C ALA A 61 -1.57 16.98 2.51
N MET A 62 -0.29 17.17 2.84
CA MET A 62 0.48 18.33 2.41
C MET A 62 0.65 18.36 0.88
N ALA A 63 0.94 17.23 0.25
CA ALA A 63 1.04 17.13 -1.20
C ALA A 63 -0.29 17.44 -1.90
N ARG A 64 -1.42 16.98 -1.35
CA ARG A 64 -2.76 17.32 -1.85
C ARG A 64 -3.07 18.81 -1.72
N ALA A 65 -2.74 19.41 -0.58
CA ALA A 65 -2.91 20.85 -0.37
C ALA A 65 -2.04 21.67 -1.36
N GLU A 66 -0.84 21.20 -1.67
CA GLU A 66 0.01 21.83 -2.68
C GLU A 66 -0.58 21.71 -4.09
N ASP A 67 -1.07 20.54 -4.48
CA ASP A 67 -1.73 20.34 -5.78
C ASP A 67 -3.00 21.22 -5.90
N GLN A 68 -3.77 21.38 -4.82
CA GLN A 68 -4.89 22.33 -4.75
C GLN A 68 -4.45 23.79 -4.89
N ARG A 69 -3.33 24.17 -4.24
CA ARG A 69 -2.75 25.52 -4.39
C ARG A 69 -2.34 25.79 -5.84
N GLN A 70 -1.88 24.77 -6.56
CA GLN A 70 -1.55 24.84 -7.98
C GLN A 70 -2.79 24.83 -8.89
N GLY A 71 -3.99 24.58 -8.35
CA GLY A 71 -5.26 24.56 -9.09
C GLY A 71 -5.52 23.27 -9.86
N LEU A 72 -4.80 22.18 -9.54
CA LEU A 72 -4.97 20.90 -10.22
C LEU A 72 -6.40 20.36 -10.05
N ASP A 73 -6.99 20.52 -8.87
CA ASP A 73 -8.39 20.18 -8.57
C ASP A 73 -9.36 20.83 -9.56
N ARG A 74 -9.16 22.11 -9.90
CA ARG A 74 -9.99 22.84 -10.87
C ARG A 74 -9.80 22.32 -12.29
N LEU A 75 -8.57 21.98 -12.66
CA LEU A 75 -8.29 21.36 -13.96
C LEU A 75 -9.01 20.01 -14.04
N VAL A 76 -8.89 19.18 -13.01
CA VAL A 76 -9.52 17.86 -12.94
C VAL A 76 -11.04 17.95 -13.03
N LEU A 77 -11.67 18.81 -12.22
CA LEU A 77 -13.12 19.00 -12.22
C LEU A 77 -13.66 19.51 -13.58
N ALA A 78 -12.86 20.28 -14.31
CA ALA A 78 -13.26 20.79 -15.62
C ALA A 78 -13.29 19.70 -16.71
N PHE A 79 -12.50 18.63 -16.55
CA PHE A 79 -12.36 17.57 -17.56
C PHE A 79 -13.04 16.26 -17.16
N HIS A 80 -13.34 16.06 -15.88
CA HIS A 80 -14.08 14.91 -15.36
C HIS A 80 -15.12 15.37 -14.31
N SER A 81 -16.24 15.93 -14.79
CA SER A 81 -17.31 16.49 -13.94
C SER A 81 -18.23 15.45 -13.28
N ASP A 82 -18.22 14.20 -13.76
CA ASP A 82 -19.26 13.20 -13.46
C ASP A 82 -18.88 12.18 -12.38
N LEU A 83 -17.92 12.51 -11.51
CA LEU A 83 -17.47 11.58 -10.48
C LEU A 83 -18.42 11.56 -9.28
N ALA A 84 -19.29 10.56 -9.30
CA ALA A 84 -20.14 10.16 -8.17
C ALA A 84 -19.38 9.43 -7.05
N ASP A 85 -18.10 9.09 -7.25
CA ASP A 85 -17.25 8.40 -6.26
C ASP A 85 -16.27 9.38 -5.60
N PRO A 86 -16.50 9.80 -4.35
CA PRO A 86 -15.62 10.72 -3.62
C PRO A 86 -14.27 10.09 -3.20
N GLU A 87 -14.09 8.77 -3.33
CA GLU A 87 -12.85 8.08 -2.97
C GLU A 87 -11.87 7.89 -4.14
N PHE A 88 -12.34 8.04 -5.38
CA PHE A 88 -11.50 7.96 -6.57
C PHE A 88 -10.87 9.33 -6.89
N ASP A 89 -9.53 9.39 -6.90
CA ASP A 89 -8.78 10.55 -7.38
C ASP A 89 -8.48 10.41 -8.88
N PRO A 90 -9.25 11.06 -9.78
CA PRO A 90 -9.06 10.98 -11.23
C PRO A 90 -7.86 11.77 -11.73
N SER A 91 -7.14 12.50 -10.86
CA SER A 91 -6.12 13.47 -11.29
C SER A 91 -5.03 12.84 -12.14
N ALA A 92 -4.62 11.60 -11.84
CA ALA A 92 -3.65 10.87 -12.64
C ALA A 92 -4.14 10.59 -14.07
N LEU A 93 -5.39 10.17 -14.22
CA LEU A 93 -6.02 9.86 -15.51
C LEU A 93 -6.16 11.13 -16.36
N VAL A 94 -6.74 12.19 -15.78
CA VAL A 94 -6.92 13.47 -16.47
C VAL A 94 -5.56 14.05 -16.91
N LEU A 95 -4.55 14.00 -16.03
CA LEU A 95 -3.21 14.46 -16.40
C LEU A 95 -2.59 13.60 -17.49
N GLU A 96 -2.76 12.27 -17.47
CA GLU A 96 -2.23 11.39 -18.51
C GLU A 96 -2.84 11.72 -19.89
N GLU A 97 -4.16 11.86 -19.96
CA GLU A 97 -4.87 12.24 -21.19
C GLU A 97 -4.41 13.59 -21.72
N LEU A 98 -4.37 14.60 -20.86
CA LEU A 98 -3.93 15.96 -21.21
C LEU A 98 -2.44 16.03 -21.56
N ILE A 99 -1.61 15.15 -21.00
CA ILE A 99 -0.18 15.08 -21.33
C ILE A 99 0.03 14.48 -22.72
N ILE A 100 -0.78 13.49 -23.10
CA ILE A 100 -0.69 12.82 -24.40
C ILE A 100 -1.10 13.77 -25.53
N ASP A 101 -2.25 14.43 -25.42
CA ASP A 101 -2.72 15.38 -26.44
C ASP A 101 -3.45 16.58 -25.84
N PRO A 102 -2.72 17.62 -25.39
CA PRO A 102 -3.33 18.83 -24.83
C PRO A 102 -4.10 19.66 -25.86
N PHE A 103 -3.93 19.42 -27.17
CA PHE A 103 -4.59 20.16 -28.25
C PHE A 103 -5.93 19.52 -28.68
N SER A 104 -6.24 18.33 -28.16
CA SER A 104 -7.51 17.64 -28.40
C SER A 104 -8.69 18.32 -27.69
N VAL A 105 -8.39 19.17 -26.69
CA VAL A 105 -9.36 19.82 -25.82
C VAL A 105 -9.14 21.33 -25.78
N GLY A 106 -10.24 22.10 -25.76
CA GLY A 106 -10.19 23.56 -25.65
C GLY A 106 -9.83 24.00 -24.23
N LEU A 107 -8.54 24.14 -23.95
CA LEU A 107 -8.04 24.64 -22.67
C LEU A 107 -8.15 26.18 -22.61
N ASN A 108 -8.72 26.71 -21.53
CA ASN A 108 -8.60 28.15 -21.25
C ASN A 108 -7.18 28.49 -20.73
N ALA A 109 -6.83 29.78 -20.70
CA ALA A 109 -5.50 30.24 -20.31
C ALA A 109 -5.07 29.79 -18.90
N GLN A 110 -6.02 29.70 -17.96
CA GLN A 110 -5.74 29.25 -16.60
C GLN A 110 -5.41 27.75 -16.58
N TYR A 111 -6.23 26.92 -17.22
CA TYR A 111 -6.06 25.46 -17.27
C TYR A 111 -4.82 25.05 -18.06
N ALA A 112 -4.55 25.72 -19.18
CA ALA A 112 -3.33 25.53 -19.95
C ALA A 112 -2.08 25.82 -19.10
N LEU A 113 -2.07 26.90 -18.33
CA LEU A 113 -0.95 27.25 -17.46
C LEU A 113 -0.78 26.25 -16.31
N ILE A 114 -1.87 25.77 -15.72
CA ILE A 114 -1.83 24.72 -14.68
C ILE A 114 -1.22 23.43 -15.24
N LEU A 115 -1.70 22.98 -16.40
CA LEU A 115 -1.19 21.77 -17.07
C LEU A 115 0.32 21.87 -17.34
N VAL A 116 0.78 22.97 -17.93
CA VAL A 116 2.19 23.14 -18.27
C VAL A 116 3.07 23.15 -17.01
N ARG A 117 2.63 23.82 -15.94
CA ARG A 117 3.33 23.84 -14.65
C ARG A 117 3.41 22.45 -14.03
N VAL A 118 2.27 21.77 -13.90
CA VAL A 118 2.18 20.47 -13.24
C VAL A 118 2.96 19.40 -14.01
N ALA A 119 2.88 19.39 -15.34
CA ALA A 119 3.62 18.45 -16.17
C ALA A 119 5.13 18.77 -16.23
N GLY A 120 5.49 20.05 -16.11
CA GLY A 120 6.87 20.53 -16.08
C GLY A 120 7.57 20.35 -14.73
N ASP A 121 6.83 20.10 -13.65
CA ASP A 121 7.38 20.02 -12.31
C ASP A 121 7.97 18.64 -12.01
N ALA A 122 9.28 18.52 -12.23
CA ALA A 122 10.04 17.31 -11.92
C ALA A 122 10.04 16.95 -10.42
N ARG A 123 9.96 17.92 -9.51
CA ARG A 123 9.92 17.65 -8.06
C ARG A 123 8.58 17.06 -7.66
N ARG A 124 7.48 17.60 -8.20
CA ARG A 124 6.14 17.01 -8.03
C ARG A 124 6.09 15.58 -8.53
N GLN A 125 6.69 15.28 -9.70
CA GLN A 125 6.76 13.90 -10.22
C GLN A 125 7.48 12.95 -9.25
N VAL A 126 8.62 13.37 -8.68
CA VAL A 126 9.36 12.58 -7.68
C VAL A 126 8.55 12.43 -6.39
N ARG A 127 7.90 13.49 -5.91
CA ARG A 127 7.02 13.45 -4.75
C ARG A 127 5.88 12.45 -4.94
N ILE A 128 5.20 12.47 -6.09
CA ILE A 128 4.14 11.49 -6.40
C ILE A 128 4.69 10.07 -6.37
N TRP A 129 5.84 9.84 -7.01
CA TRP A 129 6.48 8.52 -6.98
C TRP A 129 6.78 8.06 -5.55
N LEU A 130 7.36 8.94 -4.70
CA LEU A 130 7.62 8.65 -3.28
C LEU A 130 6.34 8.33 -2.50
N LEU A 131 5.25 9.06 -2.75
CA LEU A 131 3.96 8.82 -2.12
C LEU A 131 3.32 7.49 -2.59
N GLN A 132 3.47 7.14 -3.87
CA GLN A 132 2.99 5.84 -4.37
C GLN A 132 3.75 4.67 -3.75
N GLU A 133 5.08 4.78 -3.65
CA GLU A 133 5.92 3.81 -2.96
C GLU A 133 5.57 3.73 -1.45
N GLY A 134 5.38 4.88 -0.80
CA GLY A 134 5.03 4.95 0.61
C GLY A 134 3.67 4.36 0.94
N ALA A 135 2.67 4.57 0.06
CA ALA A 135 1.36 3.94 0.22
C ALA A 135 1.46 2.41 0.22
N GLN A 136 2.37 1.83 -0.56
CA GLN A 136 2.63 0.39 -0.51
C GLN A 136 3.25 -0.02 0.83
N GLU A 137 4.25 0.70 1.33
CA GLU A 137 4.91 0.34 2.59
C GLU A 137 4.01 0.56 3.82
N VAL A 138 3.10 1.53 3.79
CA VAL A 138 2.05 1.69 4.81
C VAL A 138 1.13 0.47 4.85
N ARG A 139 0.72 -0.06 3.68
CA ARG A 139 -0.06 -1.31 3.61
C ARG A 139 0.71 -2.48 4.21
N GLU A 140 2.00 -2.62 3.88
CA GLU A 140 2.87 -3.66 4.45
C GLU A 140 2.96 -3.57 5.98
N LEU A 141 3.26 -2.37 6.48
CA LEU A 141 3.42 -2.11 7.90
C LEU A 141 2.12 -2.42 8.67
N THR A 142 1.01 -1.90 8.17
CA THR A 142 -0.32 -2.10 8.77
C THR A 142 -0.72 -3.57 8.77
N ALA A 143 -0.54 -4.27 7.65
CA ALA A 143 -0.88 -5.69 7.54
C ALA A 143 -0.02 -6.56 8.46
N ALA A 144 1.28 -6.28 8.56
CA ALA A 144 2.16 -6.95 9.49
C ALA A 144 1.71 -6.73 10.95
N TYR A 145 1.41 -5.48 11.32
CA TYR A 145 0.85 -5.17 12.65
C TYR A 145 -0.44 -5.92 12.94
N SER A 146 -1.36 -5.99 11.98
CA SER A 146 -2.62 -6.71 12.11
C SER A 146 -2.40 -8.18 12.42
N LEU A 147 -1.47 -8.86 11.72
CA LEU A 147 -1.19 -10.28 11.97
C LEU A 147 -0.45 -10.52 13.28
N LEU A 148 0.50 -9.65 13.66
CA LEU A 148 1.18 -9.76 14.94
C LEU A 148 0.21 -9.51 16.11
N ASN A 149 -0.75 -8.60 15.93
CA ASN A 149 -1.83 -8.37 16.88
C ASN A 149 -2.81 -9.55 16.96
N SER A 150 -3.22 -10.14 15.82
CA SER A 150 -4.13 -11.28 15.82
C SER A 150 -3.54 -12.49 16.55
N HIS A 151 -2.24 -12.72 16.38
CA HIS A 151 -1.51 -13.73 17.13
C HIS A 151 -1.48 -13.42 18.63
N THR A 152 -1.21 -12.16 18.97
CA THR A 152 -0.95 -11.77 20.35
C THR A 152 -2.22 -11.61 21.18
N TYR A 153 -3.33 -11.18 20.59
CA TYR A 153 -4.56 -10.85 21.32
C TYR A 153 -5.78 -11.63 20.83
N GLY A 154 -5.73 -12.16 19.61
CA GLY A 154 -6.81 -12.92 19.01
C GLY A 154 -6.55 -14.43 18.97
N LEU A 155 -7.11 -15.05 17.94
CA LEU A 155 -7.01 -16.48 17.63
C LEU A 155 -6.06 -16.77 16.47
N GLY A 156 -5.62 -15.73 15.73
CA GLY A 156 -4.74 -15.81 14.57
C GLY A 156 -3.30 -16.20 14.91
N ARG A 157 -3.08 -17.43 15.39
CA ARG A 157 -1.76 -18.02 15.70
C ARG A 157 -0.75 -17.80 14.57
N LEU A 158 0.57 -17.85 14.79
CA LEU A 158 1.59 -17.75 13.73
C LEU A 158 2.65 -18.86 13.87
N GLU A 159 2.19 -20.07 14.18
CA GLU A 159 3.04 -21.24 14.47
C GLU A 159 3.53 -21.93 13.19
N GLU A 160 2.99 -21.58 12.01
CA GLU A 160 3.47 -22.11 10.75
C GLU A 160 4.95 -21.78 10.52
N VAL A 161 5.69 -22.80 10.05
CA VAL A 161 7.14 -22.70 9.83
C VAL A 161 7.46 -21.54 8.89
N GLY A 162 8.29 -20.60 9.35
CA GLY A 162 8.76 -19.46 8.56
C GLY A 162 7.79 -18.29 8.46
N LEU A 163 6.52 -18.44 8.87
CA LEU A 163 5.51 -17.38 8.72
C LEU A 163 5.83 -16.15 9.56
N LEU A 164 6.21 -16.34 10.82
CA LEU A 164 6.61 -15.24 11.70
C LEU A 164 7.81 -14.47 11.10
N GLN A 165 8.84 -15.18 10.65
CA GLN A 165 10.05 -14.56 10.08
C GLN A 165 9.74 -13.80 8.79
N LEU A 166 8.83 -14.33 7.95
CA LEU A 166 8.38 -13.65 6.75
C LEU A 166 7.65 -12.34 7.09
N ILE A 167 6.73 -12.38 8.05
CA ILE A 167 5.97 -11.20 8.48
C ILE A 167 6.91 -10.14 9.07
N THR A 168 7.80 -10.52 9.98
CA THR A 168 8.73 -9.58 10.61
C THR A 168 9.75 -9.01 9.63
N ALA A 169 10.28 -9.81 8.71
CA ALA A 169 11.16 -9.30 7.66
C ALA A 169 10.45 -8.30 6.74
N ARG A 170 9.16 -8.51 6.45
CA ARG A 170 8.37 -7.56 5.66
C ARG A 170 8.07 -6.28 6.43
N LEU A 171 7.77 -6.38 7.72
CA LEU A 171 7.62 -5.23 8.62
C LEU A 171 8.90 -4.38 8.66
N ASP A 172 10.05 -5.01 8.88
CA ASP A 172 11.35 -4.33 8.99
C ASP A 172 11.71 -3.61 7.69
N LEU A 173 11.58 -4.29 6.55
CA LEU A 173 11.85 -3.69 5.25
C LEU A 173 10.85 -2.56 4.93
N ALA A 174 9.58 -2.69 5.29
CA ALA A 174 8.60 -1.63 5.11
C ALA A 174 8.91 -0.40 5.96
N ALA A 175 9.22 -0.60 7.24
CA ALA A 175 9.60 0.50 8.14
C ALA A 175 10.85 1.23 7.64
N LEU A 176 11.88 0.48 7.21
CA LEU A 176 13.11 1.04 6.63
C LEU A 176 12.83 1.90 5.40
N ARG A 177 12.05 1.38 4.45
CA ARG A 177 11.69 2.09 3.22
C ARG A 177 10.86 3.33 3.53
N LEU A 178 9.90 3.22 4.44
CA LEU A 178 9.02 4.33 4.81
C LEU A 178 9.82 5.46 5.50
N ARG A 179 10.81 5.14 6.33
CA ARG A 179 11.76 6.14 6.88
C ARG A 179 12.58 6.82 5.79
N ALA A 180 13.07 6.07 4.80
CA ALA A 180 13.79 6.66 3.67
C ALA A 180 12.89 7.60 2.85
N ILE A 181 11.66 7.17 2.57
CA ILE A 181 10.63 7.96 1.87
C ILE A 181 10.34 9.26 2.62
N LEU A 182 10.05 9.20 3.92
CA LEU A 182 9.79 10.39 4.72
C LEU A 182 10.97 11.36 4.69
N ALA A 183 12.19 10.84 4.83
CA ALA A 183 13.39 11.66 4.78
C ALA A 183 13.69 12.25 3.38
N ASP A 184 13.22 11.61 2.30
CA ASP A 184 13.29 12.16 0.94
C ASP A 184 12.18 13.20 0.71
N LEU A 185 10.95 12.93 1.19
CA LEU A 185 9.81 13.86 1.09
C LEU A 185 10.11 15.18 1.79
N GLU A 186 10.72 15.15 2.98
CA GLU A 186 11.19 16.34 3.70
C GLU A 186 12.13 17.22 2.85
N VAL A 187 12.92 16.63 1.94
CA VAL A 187 13.83 17.37 1.03
C VAL A 187 13.07 17.98 -0.15
N PHE A 188 12.00 17.34 -0.60
CA PHE A 188 11.14 17.83 -1.69
C PHE A 188 9.97 18.70 -1.21
N GLN A 189 9.89 19.01 0.09
CA GLN A 189 9.01 20.04 0.60
C GLN A 189 9.52 21.41 0.15
N GLU A 190 8.70 22.12 -0.61
CA GLU A 190 8.92 23.54 -0.81
C GLU A 190 8.39 24.27 0.43
N GLY A 191 9.27 24.96 1.16
CA GLY A 191 8.88 25.65 2.38
C GLY A 191 7.76 26.67 2.14
N PRO A 192 6.96 27.01 3.17
CA PRO A 192 5.93 28.04 3.05
C PRO A 192 6.58 29.37 2.62
N GLY A 193 6.26 29.82 1.40
CA GLY A 193 6.88 30.99 0.79
C GLY A 193 7.85 30.68 -0.36
N SER A 194 7.98 29.43 -0.82
CA SER A 194 8.43 29.22 -2.20
C SER A 194 7.42 29.95 -3.08
N GLU A 195 7.86 31.05 -3.66
CA GLU A 195 7.09 31.72 -4.70
C GLU A 195 6.75 30.63 -5.71
N ILE A 196 5.45 30.42 -5.97
CA ILE A 196 4.98 29.65 -7.12
C ILE A 196 5.82 30.17 -8.28
N SER A 197 6.81 29.37 -8.72
CA SER A 197 7.87 29.85 -9.60
C SER A 197 7.20 30.66 -10.70
N VAL A 198 7.53 31.95 -10.78
CA VAL A 198 7.03 32.83 -11.85
C VAL A 198 7.20 32.02 -13.13
N PRO A 199 6.10 31.76 -13.89
CA PRO A 199 6.16 30.78 -14.95
C PRO A 199 7.22 31.24 -15.94
N ASN A 200 8.23 30.40 -16.17
CA ASN A 200 9.27 30.68 -17.15
C ASN A 200 8.58 31.03 -18.49
N SER A 201 9.18 31.92 -19.28
CA SER A 201 8.62 32.39 -20.55
C SER A 201 8.23 31.25 -21.50
N ASP A 202 8.93 30.12 -21.43
CA ASP A 202 8.58 28.89 -22.16
C ASP A 202 7.25 28.27 -21.71
N ALA A 203 6.99 28.26 -20.40
CA ALA A 203 5.74 27.72 -19.86
C ALA A 203 4.53 28.59 -20.26
N VAL A 204 4.71 29.91 -20.25
CA VAL A 204 3.67 30.85 -20.71
C VAL A 204 3.41 30.69 -22.22
N ARG A 205 4.46 30.54 -23.03
CA ARG A 205 4.35 30.32 -24.47
C ARG A 205 3.62 29.01 -24.80
N LEU A 206 3.96 27.92 -24.13
CA LEU A 206 3.26 26.64 -24.29
C LEU A 206 1.79 26.74 -23.89
N ALA A 207 1.49 27.39 -22.76
CA ALA A 207 0.11 27.60 -22.34
C ALA A 207 -0.69 28.44 -23.36
N GLN A 208 -0.09 29.50 -23.91
CA GLN A 208 -0.70 30.31 -24.98
C GLN A 208 -0.97 29.48 -26.24
N ALA A 209 -0.02 28.64 -26.66
CA ALA A 209 -0.19 27.77 -27.81
C ALA A 209 -1.38 26.80 -27.66
N PHE A 210 -1.62 26.29 -26.44
CA PHE A 210 -2.80 25.46 -26.15
C PHE A 210 -4.11 26.24 -26.29
N VAL A 211 -4.17 27.48 -25.78
CA VAL A 211 -5.37 28.34 -25.93
C VAL A 211 -5.65 28.67 -27.39
N MET A 212 -4.60 28.92 -28.17
CA MET A 212 -4.70 29.31 -29.58
C MET A 212 -4.88 28.11 -30.53
N GLY A 213 -4.76 26.87 -30.03
CA GLY A 213 -4.85 25.66 -30.84
C GLY A 213 -3.66 25.44 -31.78
N GLU A 214 -2.49 25.99 -31.46
CA GLU A 214 -1.28 25.95 -32.28
C GLU A 214 -0.58 24.59 -32.23
N ARG A 215 -1.11 23.60 -32.96
CA ARG A 215 -0.60 22.21 -32.96
C ARG A 215 0.89 22.08 -33.33
N GLU A 216 1.46 23.05 -34.02
CA GLU A 216 2.89 23.12 -34.34
C GLU A 216 3.77 23.17 -33.06
N ALA A 217 3.22 23.67 -31.94
CA ALA A 217 3.88 23.67 -30.64
C ALA A 217 3.97 22.27 -29.98
N GLY A 218 3.39 21.22 -30.57
CA GLY A 218 3.43 19.86 -30.04
C GLY A 218 4.85 19.29 -29.88
N GLY A 219 5.79 19.71 -30.75
CA GLY A 219 7.20 19.36 -30.61
C GLY A 219 7.83 19.96 -29.35
N ALA A 220 7.55 21.24 -29.07
CA ALA A 220 8.02 21.93 -27.87
C ALA A 220 7.37 21.36 -26.60
N TRP A 221 6.08 21.01 -26.64
CA TRP A 221 5.41 20.31 -25.55
C TRP A 221 6.05 18.95 -25.23
N SER A 222 6.31 18.15 -26.25
CA SER A 222 6.95 16.84 -26.08
C SER A 222 8.35 16.98 -25.45
N GLN A 223 9.12 17.99 -25.85
CA GLN A 223 10.42 18.30 -25.25
C GLN A 223 10.29 18.76 -23.80
N TRP A 224 9.30 19.60 -23.49
CA TRP A 224 9.01 20.08 -22.14
C TRP A 224 8.73 18.93 -21.17
N VAL A 225 7.79 18.04 -21.55
CA VAL A 225 7.43 16.87 -20.74
C VAL A 225 8.60 15.89 -20.63
N SER A 226 9.33 15.65 -21.72
CA SER A 226 10.51 14.77 -21.71
C SER A 226 11.63 15.30 -20.82
N GLY A 227 11.89 16.62 -20.86
CA GLY A 227 12.88 17.29 -20.02
C GLY A 227 12.52 17.22 -18.53
N ALA A 228 11.23 17.42 -18.21
CA ALA A 228 10.72 17.25 -16.85
C ALA A 228 10.87 15.81 -16.37
N LYS A 229 10.51 14.81 -17.21
CA LYS A 229 10.69 13.38 -16.90
C LYS A 229 12.16 13.01 -16.70
N GLN A 230 13.07 13.55 -17.50
CA GLN A 230 14.50 13.30 -17.34
C GLN A 230 15.02 13.91 -16.04
N SER A 231 14.65 15.16 -15.74
CA SER A 231 15.00 15.81 -14.47
C SER A 231 14.45 15.05 -13.27
N ALA A 232 13.22 14.52 -13.37
CA ALA A 232 12.61 13.69 -12.33
C ALA A 232 13.38 12.38 -12.12
N ARG A 233 13.86 11.73 -13.19
CA ARG A 233 14.71 10.53 -13.09
C ARG A 233 16.04 10.84 -12.41
N ASP A 234 16.65 11.98 -12.72
CA ASP A 234 17.92 12.39 -12.12
C ASP A 234 17.74 12.64 -10.61
N PHE A 235 16.69 13.39 -10.23
CA PHE A 235 16.32 13.58 -8.81
C PHE A 235 16.01 12.25 -8.12
N GLN A 236 15.20 11.40 -8.74
CA GLN A 236 14.85 10.07 -8.24
C GLN A 236 16.11 9.25 -7.95
N SER A 237 17.09 9.27 -8.87
CA SER A 237 18.33 8.49 -8.73
C SER A 237 19.18 8.90 -7.52
N GLY A 238 19.06 10.15 -7.06
CA GLY A 238 19.75 10.70 -5.89
C GLY A 238 19.03 10.51 -4.56
N THR A 239 17.80 9.97 -4.56
CA THR A 239 17.02 9.74 -3.33
C THR A 239 17.62 8.63 -2.46
N LYS A 240 17.38 8.72 -1.14
CA LYS A 240 17.72 7.65 -0.20
C LYS A 240 16.97 6.37 -0.54
N LEU A 241 15.70 6.48 -0.96
CA LEU A 241 14.91 5.35 -1.41
C LEU A 241 15.56 4.66 -2.62
N ALA A 242 16.03 5.39 -3.63
CA ALA A 242 16.68 4.78 -4.79
C ALA A 242 17.98 4.06 -4.43
N ALA A 243 18.80 4.63 -3.54
CA ALA A 243 19.99 3.96 -3.03
C ALA A 243 19.62 2.68 -2.25
N LEU A 244 18.59 2.75 -1.41
CA LEU A 244 18.08 1.60 -0.67
C LEU A 244 17.53 0.51 -1.61
N ASN A 245 16.80 0.88 -2.66
CA ASN A 245 16.25 -0.04 -3.66
C ASN A 245 17.36 -0.86 -4.32
N LYS A 246 18.50 -0.23 -4.64
CA LYS A 246 19.66 -0.92 -5.21
C LYS A 246 20.22 -1.95 -4.24
N ASN A 247 20.39 -1.57 -2.97
CA ASN A 247 20.94 -2.45 -1.93
C ASN A 247 19.98 -3.60 -1.57
N GLN A 248 18.66 -3.38 -1.71
CA GLN A 248 17.61 -4.34 -1.36
C GLN A 248 16.93 -4.97 -2.60
N ALA A 249 17.56 -4.87 -3.78
CA ALA A 249 16.93 -5.28 -5.04
C ALA A 249 16.46 -6.75 -5.02
N ALA A 250 17.29 -7.65 -4.46
CA ALA A 250 16.94 -9.07 -4.34
C ALA A 250 15.74 -9.29 -3.40
N THR A 251 15.72 -8.63 -2.24
CA THR A 251 14.62 -8.74 -1.26
C THR A 251 13.31 -8.21 -1.85
N LEU A 252 13.36 -7.08 -2.57
CA LEU A 252 12.20 -6.49 -3.24
C LEU A 252 11.69 -7.38 -4.38
N ALA A 253 12.60 -7.96 -5.17
CA ALA A 253 12.23 -8.88 -6.24
C ALA A 253 11.56 -10.15 -5.71
N LEU A 254 12.05 -10.70 -4.60
CA LEU A 254 11.43 -11.84 -3.92
C LEU A 254 10.04 -11.50 -3.39
N ARG A 255 9.90 -10.35 -2.71
CA ARG A 255 8.60 -9.84 -2.22
C ARG A 255 7.59 -9.73 -3.36
N GLU A 256 7.98 -9.10 -4.47
CA GLU A 256 7.11 -8.90 -5.62
C GLU A 256 6.75 -10.20 -6.34
N ALA A 257 7.71 -11.12 -6.51
CA ALA A 257 7.45 -12.45 -7.05
C ALA A 257 6.47 -13.24 -6.16
N GLY A 258 6.61 -13.14 -4.84
CA GLY A 258 5.71 -13.75 -3.86
C GLY A 258 4.28 -13.23 -4.00
N ARG A 259 4.10 -11.91 -4.09
CA ARG A 259 2.78 -11.27 -4.33
C ARG A 259 2.16 -11.75 -5.64
N LYS A 260 2.90 -11.71 -6.75
CA LYS A 260 2.40 -12.17 -8.06
C LYS A 260 1.93 -13.61 -8.01
N LYS A 261 2.69 -14.49 -7.35
CA LYS A 261 2.31 -15.89 -7.18
C LYS A 261 1.07 -16.06 -6.28
N ALA A 262 0.96 -15.29 -5.21
CA ALA A 262 -0.22 -15.29 -4.35
C ALA A 262 -1.48 -14.82 -5.12
N VAL A 263 -1.36 -13.78 -5.95
CA VAL A 263 -2.46 -13.31 -6.81
C VAL A 263 -2.87 -14.38 -7.83
N GLN A 264 -1.91 -15.06 -8.47
CA GLN A 264 -2.22 -16.16 -9.40
C GLN A 264 -2.99 -17.29 -8.71
N ASN A 265 -2.57 -17.69 -7.50
CA ASN A 265 -3.29 -18.68 -6.70
C ASN A 265 -4.68 -18.17 -6.29
N LEU A 266 -4.80 -16.89 -5.90
CA LEU A 266 -6.08 -16.31 -5.51
C LEU A 266 -7.09 -16.34 -6.66
N VAL A 267 -6.67 -16.04 -7.89
CA VAL A 267 -7.53 -16.17 -9.08
C VAL A 267 -8.06 -17.61 -9.20
N GLN A 268 -7.18 -18.61 -9.08
CA GLN A 268 -7.59 -20.02 -9.12
C GLN A 268 -8.52 -20.40 -7.95
N MET A 269 -8.28 -19.86 -6.75
CA MET A 269 -9.12 -20.11 -5.58
C MET A 269 -10.53 -19.56 -5.79
N ARG A 270 -10.66 -18.35 -6.34
CA ARG A 270 -11.96 -17.72 -6.68
C ARG A 270 -12.75 -18.55 -7.68
N ASP A 271 -12.07 -19.17 -8.65
CA ASP A 271 -12.71 -20.07 -9.60
C ASP A 271 -13.23 -21.36 -8.94
N LEU A 272 -12.64 -21.80 -7.83
CA LEU A 272 -13.01 -23.05 -7.15
C LEU A 272 -14.08 -22.86 -6.06
N ALA A 273 -14.04 -21.74 -5.34
CA ALA A 273 -15.02 -21.38 -4.32
C ALA A 273 -15.12 -19.85 -4.16
N PRO A 274 -16.27 -19.23 -4.44
CA PRO A 274 -16.46 -17.82 -4.18
C PRO A 274 -16.74 -17.59 -2.69
N ALA A 275 -16.27 -16.43 -2.21
CA ALA A 275 -16.29 -16.02 -0.82
C ALA A 275 -17.71 -15.85 -0.21
N ASP A 276 -18.73 -15.70 -1.04
CA ASP A 276 -20.14 -15.51 -0.67
C ASP A 276 -20.93 -16.83 -0.58
N GLY A 277 -20.29 -17.96 -0.85
CA GLY A 277 -20.91 -19.28 -0.85
C GLY A 277 -21.78 -19.57 -2.07
N THR A 278 -21.87 -18.67 -3.06
CA THR A 278 -22.62 -18.88 -4.30
C THR A 278 -21.77 -19.65 -5.33
N PHE A 279 -21.49 -20.93 -5.06
CA PHE A 279 -20.66 -21.77 -5.94
C PHE A 279 -21.04 -21.59 -7.42
N PRO A 280 -20.16 -21.01 -8.26
CA PRO A 280 -20.48 -20.76 -9.64
C PRO A 280 -20.67 -22.10 -10.35
N LEU A 281 -21.50 -22.10 -11.39
CA LEU A 281 -21.54 -23.19 -12.34
C LEU A 281 -20.17 -23.29 -13.01
N LEU A 282 -19.38 -24.27 -12.59
CA LEU A 282 -18.03 -24.47 -13.11
C LEU A 282 -18.09 -24.98 -14.55
N THR A 283 -17.26 -24.41 -15.41
CA THR A 283 -17.05 -24.86 -16.79
C THR A 283 -15.73 -25.63 -16.89
N GLY A 284 -15.57 -26.44 -17.94
CA GLY A 284 -14.32 -27.15 -18.21
C GLY A 284 -13.97 -28.28 -17.21
N SER A 285 -12.68 -28.48 -16.93
CA SER A 285 -12.15 -29.60 -16.13
C SER A 285 -12.60 -29.62 -14.67
N ASN A 286 -13.02 -28.47 -14.13
CA ASN A 286 -13.41 -28.33 -12.72
C ASN A 286 -14.88 -28.71 -12.47
N SER A 287 -15.67 -28.93 -13.53
CA SER A 287 -17.09 -29.34 -13.46
C SER A 287 -17.33 -30.69 -12.75
N ARG A 288 -16.28 -31.51 -12.62
CA ARG A 288 -16.33 -32.84 -12.01
C ARG A 288 -15.95 -32.87 -10.53
N LEU A 289 -15.46 -31.77 -9.96
CA LEU A 289 -15.02 -31.73 -8.57
C LEU A 289 -16.21 -31.55 -7.63
N SER A 290 -16.32 -32.43 -6.64
CA SER A 290 -17.25 -32.25 -5.52
C SER A 290 -16.92 -30.98 -4.74
N ARG A 291 -17.88 -30.47 -3.96
CA ARG A 291 -17.63 -29.31 -3.08
C ARG A 291 -16.47 -29.55 -2.10
N PHE A 292 -16.36 -30.77 -1.58
CA PHE A 292 -15.29 -31.15 -0.66
C PHE A 292 -13.91 -31.08 -1.31
N GLU A 293 -13.75 -31.67 -2.51
CA GLU A 293 -12.49 -31.62 -3.27
C GLU A 293 -12.10 -30.19 -3.65
N ARG A 294 -13.08 -29.36 -4.02
CA ARG A 294 -12.85 -27.92 -4.29
C ARG A 294 -12.31 -27.19 -3.07
N CYS A 295 -12.94 -27.37 -1.91
CA CYS A 295 -12.46 -26.77 -0.66
C CYS A 295 -11.06 -27.27 -0.26
N GLN A 296 -10.76 -28.56 -0.47
CA GLN A 296 -9.40 -29.09 -0.23
C GLN A 296 -8.36 -28.43 -1.14
N GLU A 297 -8.70 -28.22 -2.42
CA GLU A 297 -7.80 -27.57 -3.37
C GLU A 297 -7.63 -26.08 -3.05
N VAL A 298 -8.69 -25.38 -2.64
CA VAL A 298 -8.62 -24.00 -2.15
C VAL A 298 -7.69 -23.89 -0.95
N ILE A 299 -7.78 -24.82 0.01
CA ILE A 299 -6.86 -24.86 1.16
C ILE A 299 -5.43 -25.05 0.67
N ARG A 300 -5.18 -26.01 -0.23
CA ARG A 300 -3.84 -26.29 -0.75
C ARG A 300 -3.23 -25.06 -1.44
N LEU A 301 -3.96 -24.43 -2.36
CA LEU A 301 -3.54 -23.22 -3.07
C LEU A 301 -3.34 -22.04 -2.13
N GLY A 302 -4.27 -21.87 -1.17
CA GLY A 302 -4.25 -20.79 -0.19
C GLY A 302 -3.07 -20.89 0.75
N LEU A 303 -2.73 -22.07 1.27
CA LEU A 303 -1.54 -22.25 2.12
C LEU A 303 -0.24 -21.93 1.36
N VAL A 304 -0.16 -22.32 0.08
CA VAL A 304 0.98 -21.94 -0.78
C VAL A 304 1.00 -20.42 -1.00
N ALA A 305 -0.14 -19.78 -1.20
CA ALA A 305 -0.23 -18.33 -1.37
C ALA A 305 0.19 -17.59 -0.09
N LEU A 306 -0.30 -18.00 1.09
CA LEU A 306 0.03 -17.38 2.38
C LEU A 306 1.49 -17.54 2.77
N ALA A 307 2.12 -18.64 2.38
CA ALA A 307 3.57 -18.84 2.57
C ALA A 307 4.43 -17.89 1.71
N GLN A 308 3.85 -17.25 0.69
CA GLN A 308 4.52 -16.29 -0.19
C GLN A 308 4.13 -14.86 0.16
N ASP A 309 2.83 -14.62 0.38
CA ASP A 309 2.27 -13.34 0.77
C ASP A 309 1.19 -13.51 1.87
N PRO A 310 1.58 -13.38 3.15
CA PRO A 310 0.67 -13.55 4.26
C PRO A 310 -0.30 -12.38 4.43
N PHE A 311 -0.15 -11.27 3.70
CA PHE A 311 -0.97 -10.07 3.89
C PHE A 311 -2.23 -10.05 3.03
N THR A 312 -2.44 -11.09 2.20
CA THR A 312 -3.64 -11.18 1.36
C THR A 312 -4.86 -11.62 2.18
N ALA A 313 -5.65 -10.66 2.66
CA ALA A 313 -6.80 -10.90 3.53
C ALA A 313 -7.79 -11.93 2.96
N GLU A 314 -8.13 -11.83 1.67
CA GLU A 314 -9.09 -12.73 1.03
C GLU A 314 -8.61 -14.19 0.97
N VAL A 315 -7.30 -14.43 0.87
CA VAL A 315 -6.75 -15.79 0.93
C VAL A 315 -7.02 -16.40 2.30
N HIS A 316 -6.84 -15.64 3.39
CA HIS A 316 -7.20 -16.11 4.74
C HIS A 316 -8.70 -16.40 4.86
N GLN A 317 -9.56 -15.56 4.28
CA GLN A 317 -11.00 -15.79 4.28
C GLN A 317 -11.36 -17.11 3.59
N LEU A 318 -10.89 -17.31 2.35
CA LEU A 318 -11.21 -18.48 1.55
C LEU A 318 -10.67 -19.78 2.16
N VAL A 319 -9.46 -19.74 2.74
CA VAL A 319 -8.89 -20.85 3.51
C VAL A 319 -9.72 -21.13 4.75
N GLY A 320 -10.08 -20.11 5.52
CA GLY A 320 -10.91 -20.24 6.72
C GLY A 320 -12.28 -20.87 6.44
N VAL A 321 -13.01 -20.36 5.44
CA VAL A 321 -14.32 -20.90 5.03
C VAL A 321 -14.19 -22.36 4.57
N SER A 322 -13.14 -22.68 3.81
CA SER A 322 -12.90 -24.04 3.33
C SER A 322 -12.51 -25.01 4.46
N LEU A 323 -11.77 -24.54 5.47
CA LEU A 323 -11.43 -25.34 6.66
C LEU A 323 -12.64 -25.61 7.56
N ASP A 324 -13.55 -24.64 7.71
CA ASP A 324 -14.79 -24.83 8.48
C ASP A 324 -15.64 -25.94 7.84
N PHE A 325 -15.67 -26.00 6.51
CA PHE A 325 -16.40 -27.04 5.77
C PHE A 325 -15.73 -28.42 5.81
N THR A 326 -14.39 -28.48 5.69
CA THR A 326 -13.66 -29.75 5.47
C THR A 326 -13.06 -30.36 6.72
N ARG A 327 -12.83 -29.57 7.77
CA ARG A 327 -12.12 -30.01 8.98
C ARG A 327 -12.88 -29.63 10.23
N SER A 328 -12.71 -28.39 10.68
CA SER A 328 -13.27 -27.92 11.95
C SER A 328 -13.34 -26.40 11.98
N ARG A 329 -14.30 -25.88 12.74
CA ARG A 329 -14.42 -24.46 13.03
C ARG A 329 -13.21 -23.91 13.79
N ARG A 330 -12.58 -24.73 14.63
CA ARG A 330 -11.38 -24.36 15.38
C ARG A 330 -10.21 -24.05 14.45
N ASP A 331 -10.01 -24.87 13.41
CA ASP A 331 -8.97 -24.62 12.42
C ASP A 331 -9.29 -23.40 11.56
N ALA A 332 -10.56 -23.22 11.21
CA ALA A 332 -11.04 -22.06 10.46
C ALA A 332 -10.83 -20.73 11.21
N ALA A 333 -11.10 -20.72 12.51
CA ALA A 333 -11.05 -19.51 13.35
C ALA A 333 -9.69 -18.82 13.31
N VAL A 334 -8.59 -19.56 13.16
CA VAL A 334 -7.24 -19.00 13.02
C VAL A 334 -7.15 -18.09 11.79
N TYR A 335 -7.61 -18.57 10.64
CA TYR A 335 -7.52 -17.81 9.38
C TYR A 335 -8.58 -16.72 9.31
N LEU A 336 -9.80 -16.99 9.77
CA LEU A 336 -10.86 -15.99 9.82
C LEU A 336 -10.50 -14.82 10.74
N ASP A 337 -9.84 -15.07 11.88
CA ASP A 337 -9.38 -14.00 12.75
C ASP A 337 -8.23 -13.17 12.12
N ARG A 338 -7.30 -13.80 11.40
CA ARG A 338 -6.28 -13.09 10.61
C ARG A 338 -6.93 -12.21 9.53
N TYR A 339 -7.92 -12.73 8.82
CA TYR A 339 -8.70 -11.98 7.84
C TYR A 339 -9.34 -10.74 8.47
N LEU A 340 -10.07 -10.90 9.58
CA LEU A 340 -10.71 -9.80 10.29
C LEU A 340 -9.70 -8.74 10.72
N HIS A 341 -8.57 -9.13 11.29
CA HIS A 341 -7.52 -8.18 11.68
C HIS A 341 -6.91 -7.44 10.48
N LEU A 342 -6.70 -8.12 9.36
CA LEU A 342 -6.25 -7.47 8.11
C LEU A 342 -7.29 -6.48 7.55
N LYS A 343 -8.57 -6.66 7.89
CA LYS A 343 -9.66 -5.70 7.62
C LYS A 343 -9.84 -4.64 8.71
N GLY A 344 -9.00 -4.64 9.74
CA GLY A 344 -9.10 -3.70 10.87
C GLY A 344 -10.20 -4.06 11.88
N ILE A 345 -10.81 -5.24 11.78
CA ILE A 345 -11.88 -5.71 12.66
C ILE A 345 -11.27 -6.61 13.74
N ARG A 346 -11.50 -6.27 15.01
CA ARG A 346 -11.01 -7.02 16.16
C ARG A 346 -12.19 -7.47 17.00
N PHE A 347 -12.47 -8.78 17.03
CA PHE A 347 -13.67 -9.31 17.70
C PHE A 347 -13.72 -9.01 19.21
N TYR A 348 -12.57 -8.75 19.83
CA TYR A 348 -12.43 -8.41 21.25
C TYR A 348 -12.45 -6.88 21.52
N ASP A 349 -12.63 -6.06 20.49
CA ASP A 349 -12.75 -4.60 20.60
C ASP A 349 -14.11 -4.13 20.09
N THR A 350 -14.96 -3.71 21.02
CA THR A 350 -16.34 -3.25 20.76
C THR A 350 -16.41 -2.08 19.78
N TRP A 351 -15.35 -1.27 19.66
CA TRP A 351 -15.31 -0.13 18.73
C TRP A 351 -15.19 -0.55 17.27
N THR A 352 -14.48 -1.65 17.00
CA THR A 352 -14.29 -2.18 15.63
C THR A 352 -15.41 -3.14 15.20
N VAL A 353 -16.26 -3.57 16.13
CA VAL A 353 -17.36 -4.50 15.91
C VAL A 353 -18.71 -3.78 15.75
N ALA A 354 -18.73 -2.44 15.79
CA ALA A 354 -19.95 -1.65 15.76
C ALA A 354 -20.87 -2.01 14.57
N PRO A 355 -22.18 -2.20 14.80
CA PRO A 355 -23.12 -2.59 13.75
C PRO A 355 -23.32 -1.44 12.76
N GLY A 356 -23.10 -1.70 11.45
CA GLY A 356 -23.43 -0.77 10.37
C GLY A 356 -22.35 -0.52 9.31
N GLY A 357 -21.13 -1.04 9.48
CA GLY A 357 -20.02 -0.86 8.51
C GLY A 357 -19.45 -2.14 7.90
N GLN A 358 -19.88 -3.31 8.37
CA GLN A 358 -19.32 -4.61 7.95
C GLN A 358 -20.08 -5.18 6.75
N ASN A 359 -19.34 -5.69 5.77
CA ASN A 359 -19.95 -6.46 4.67
C ASN A 359 -20.36 -7.87 5.13
N THR A 360 -21.12 -8.58 4.28
CA THR A 360 -21.63 -9.93 4.57
C THR A 360 -20.52 -10.92 4.93
N ALA A 361 -19.36 -10.83 4.27
CA ALA A 361 -18.21 -11.70 4.51
C ALA A 361 -17.59 -11.48 5.90
N GLU A 362 -17.47 -10.22 6.32
CA GLU A 362 -16.95 -9.84 7.64
C GLU A 362 -17.86 -10.28 8.77
N GLN A 363 -19.17 -10.09 8.62
CA GLN A 363 -20.18 -10.53 9.59
C GLN A 363 -20.16 -12.06 9.75
N ASP A 364 -20.11 -12.78 8.63
CA ASP A 364 -20.08 -14.24 8.61
C ASP A 364 -18.77 -14.79 9.21
N ALA A 365 -17.63 -14.16 8.93
CA ALA A 365 -16.36 -14.49 9.59
C ALA A 365 -16.41 -14.23 11.11
N LEU A 366 -16.97 -13.10 11.53
CA LEU A 366 -17.09 -12.74 12.94
C LEU A 366 -17.98 -13.72 13.71
N LEU A 367 -19.12 -14.13 13.13
CA LEU A 367 -20.02 -15.13 13.72
C LEU A 367 -19.31 -16.46 13.96
N ARG A 368 -18.49 -16.91 13.00
CA ARG A 368 -17.71 -18.15 13.12
C ARG A 368 -16.62 -18.06 14.18
N VAL A 369 -15.95 -16.90 14.30
CA VAL A 369 -14.93 -16.66 15.32
C VAL A 369 -15.54 -16.59 16.72
N LEU A 370 -16.69 -15.95 16.88
CA LEU A 370 -17.38 -15.77 18.16
C LEU A 370 -18.13 -17.03 18.64
N SER A 371 -18.38 -18.00 17.75
CA SER A 371 -19.12 -19.23 18.07
C SER A 371 -18.24 -20.49 17.93
N PRO A 372 -17.19 -20.66 18.76
CA PRO A 372 -16.35 -21.85 18.71
C PRO A 372 -17.13 -23.05 19.27
N SER A 373 -17.77 -23.79 18.38
CA SER A 373 -18.36 -25.11 18.68
C SER A 373 -17.33 -26.21 18.57
#